data_AF-A0A920EI57-F1
#
_entry.id   AF-A0A920EI57-F1
#
_cell.length_a   1.000
_cell.length_b   1.000
_cell.length_c   1.000
_cell.angle_alpha   90.00
_cell.angle_beta   90.00
_cell.angle_gamma   90.00
#
_symmetry.space_group_name_H-M   'P 1'
#
loop_
_entity.id
_entity.type
_entity.pdbx_description
1 polymer ?
#
loop_
_entity_poly.entity_id
_entity_poly.type
_entity_poly.pdbx_seq_one_letter_code
_entity_poly.pdbx_strand_id
1 'polypeptide(L)'
;MTIINKDKELLNDMRSLEGYLKDELNIYEIEYRSDEEKFIRLRAKPKFFPLLGKRLGKRMKIFAPRISKLTTDEIGYLLENHELEISVDGGKELFSINEIEVLQEGREGSIRFLTVKLV
;
A
#
# COMPACT_ATOMS: atom_id res chain seq x y z
N MET A 1 -8.15 -11.98 -17.12
CA MET A 1 -7.11 -11.36 -16.26
C MET A 1 -7.51 -9.92 -15.99
N THR A 2 -7.18 -9.35 -14.84
CA THR A 2 -7.50 -7.94 -14.54
C THR A 2 -6.22 -7.19 -14.20
N ILE A 3 -5.97 -6.07 -14.86
CA ILE A 3 -4.82 -5.18 -14.65
C ILE A 3 -5.34 -3.91 -14.00
N ILE A 4 -4.71 -3.51 -12.90
CA ILE A 4 -5.15 -2.39 -12.08
C ILE A 4 -3.99 -1.41 -11.92
N ASN A 5 -4.19 -0.16 -12.32
CA ASN A 5 -3.19 0.90 -12.13
C ASN A 5 -3.87 2.27 -12.04
N LYS A 6 -3.37 3.14 -11.16
CA LYS A 6 -3.84 4.52 -11.00
C LYS A 6 -3.54 5.37 -12.24
N ASP A 7 -2.41 5.08 -12.88
CA ASP A 7 -1.93 5.77 -14.07
C ASP A 7 -2.68 5.28 -15.32
N LYS A 8 -3.50 6.17 -15.88
CA LYS A 8 -4.31 5.88 -17.07
C LYS A 8 -3.49 5.82 -18.35
N GLU A 9 -2.38 6.55 -18.43
CA GLU A 9 -1.51 6.53 -19.60
C GLU A 9 -0.83 5.17 -19.68
N LEU A 10 -0.28 4.69 -18.55
CA LEU A 10 0.29 3.35 -18.48
C LEU A 10 -0.74 2.25 -18.80
N LEU A 11 -2.00 2.37 -18.34
CA LEU A 11 -3.05 1.42 -18.71
C LEU A 11 -3.32 1.40 -20.22
N ASN A 12 -3.28 2.57 -20.87
CA ASN A 12 -3.43 2.67 -22.33
C ASN A 12 -2.23 2.05 -23.05
N ASP A 13 -1.02 2.29 -22.59
CA ASP A 13 0.18 1.67 -23.14
C ASP A 13 0.12 0.15 -23.02
N MET A 14 -0.29 -0.37 -21.86
CA MET A 14 -0.48 -1.81 -21.66
C MET A 14 -1.63 -2.38 -22.51
N ARG A 15 -2.65 -1.59 -22.84
CA ARG A 15 -3.72 -1.98 -23.75
C ARG A 15 -3.22 -2.11 -25.19
N SER A 16 -2.24 -1.32 -25.60
CA SER A 16 -1.61 -1.48 -26.92
C SER A 16 -0.91 -2.85 -27.06
N LEU A 17 -0.49 -3.45 -25.95
CA LEU A 17 0.16 -4.76 -25.87
C LEU A 17 -0.81 -5.92 -25.59
N GLU A 18 -2.12 -5.67 -25.53
CA GLU A 18 -3.13 -6.64 -25.08
C GLU A 18 -3.10 -7.94 -25.89
N GLY A 19 -2.96 -7.86 -27.22
CA GLY A 19 -2.91 -9.04 -28.09
C GLY A 19 -1.73 -9.96 -27.75
N TYR A 20 -0.53 -9.39 -27.60
CA TYR A 20 0.66 -10.14 -27.22
C TYR A 20 0.50 -10.81 -25.85
N LEU A 21 -0.05 -10.09 -24.87
CA LEU A 21 -0.30 -10.64 -23.53
C LEU A 21 -1.32 -11.79 -23.55
N LYS A 22 -2.36 -11.70 -24.40
CA LYS A 22 -3.36 -12.75 -24.57
C LYS A 22 -2.76 -14.02 -25.16
N ASP A 23 -1.89 -13.87 -26.15
CA ASP A 23 -1.22 -14.98 -26.81
C ASP A 23 -0.21 -15.68 -25.89
N GLU A 24 0.65 -14.91 -25.21
CA GLU A 24 1.70 -15.45 -24.33
C GLU A 24 1.12 -16.15 -23.08
N LEU A 25 0.06 -15.58 -22.49
CA LEU A 25 -0.54 -16.11 -21.27
C LEU A 25 -1.73 -17.04 -21.54
N ASN A 26 -2.11 -17.25 -22.81
CA ASN A 26 -3.27 -18.01 -23.25
C ASN A 26 -4.56 -17.60 -22.50
N ILE A 27 -4.90 -16.31 -22.56
CA ILE A 27 -6.07 -15.72 -21.88
C ILE A 27 -7.01 -15.05 -22.87
N TYR A 28 -8.32 -15.22 -22.67
CA TYR A 28 -9.34 -14.69 -23.59
C TYR A 28 -9.61 -13.19 -23.42
N GLU A 29 -9.55 -12.68 -22.19
CA GLU A 29 -9.93 -11.30 -21.87
C GLU A 29 -9.02 -10.68 -20.80
N ILE A 30 -8.70 -9.40 -21.02
CA ILE A 30 -7.98 -8.55 -20.07
C ILE A 30 -8.86 -7.35 -19.74
N GLU A 31 -9.20 -7.20 -18.47
CA GLU A 31 -9.94 -6.06 -17.95
C GLU A 31 -8.97 -5.05 -17.33
N TYR A 32 -9.06 -3.78 -17.74
CA TYR A 32 -8.21 -2.72 -17.22
C TYR A 32 -9.04 -1.81 -16.33
N ARG A 33 -8.56 -1.58 -15.11
CA ARG A 33 -9.27 -0.82 -14.08
C ARG A 33 -8.35 0.20 -13.43
N SER A 34 -8.86 1.41 -13.22
CA SER A 34 -8.12 2.45 -12.49
C SER A 34 -8.59 2.61 -11.04
N ASP A 35 -9.63 1.89 -10.63
CA ASP A 35 -10.18 1.92 -9.27
C ASP A 35 -9.42 1.01 -8.31
N GLU A 36 -8.10 1.25 -8.18
CA GLU A 36 -7.18 0.48 -7.34
C GLU A 36 -7.68 0.31 -5.90
N GLU A 37 -8.26 1.37 -5.35
CA GLU A 37 -8.75 1.39 -3.96
C GLU A 37 -9.88 0.40 -3.69
N LYS A 38 -10.59 -0.10 -4.71
CA LYS A 38 -11.62 -1.15 -4.54
C LYS A 38 -11.01 -2.54 -4.38
N PHE A 39 -9.81 -2.76 -4.89
CA PHE A 39 -9.18 -4.09 -4.93
C PHE A 39 -7.97 -4.18 -4.00
N ILE A 40 -7.32 -3.06 -3.71
CA ILE A 40 -6.12 -2.97 -2.87
C ILE A 40 -6.41 -2.04 -1.68
N ARG A 41 -5.92 -2.43 -0.51
CA ARG A 41 -5.93 -1.63 0.71
C ARG A 41 -4.50 -1.46 1.21
N LEU A 42 -4.12 -0.24 1.54
CA LEU A 42 -2.88 0.03 2.27
C LEU A 42 -3.10 -0.22 3.75
N ARG A 43 -2.16 -0.91 4.38
CA ARG A 43 -2.10 -1.09 5.84
C ARG A 43 -0.72 -0.70 6.34
N ALA A 44 -0.68 0.06 7.42
CA ALA A 44 0.55 0.36 8.14
C ALA A 44 0.76 -0.59 9.33
N LYS A 45 2.02 -0.99 9.57
CA LYS A 45 2.45 -1.73 10.75
C LYS A 45 3.66 -1.03 11.37
N PRO A 46 3.69 -0.80 12.70
CA PRO A 46 4.87 -0.23 13.34
C PRO A 46 6.03 -1.22 13.36
N LYS A 47 7.24 -0.79 13.02
CA LYS A 47 8.47 -1.57 13.19
C LYS A 47 8.96 -1.45 14.64
N PHE A 48 8.58 -2.43 15.45
CA PHE A 48 8.85 -2.42 16.89
C PHE A 48 10.35 -2.42 17.25
N PHE A 49 11.19 -3.14 16.52
CA PHE A 49 12.63 -3.24 16.82
C PHE A 49 13.47 -2.84 15.61
N PRO A 50 14.63 -2.17 15.79
CA PRO A 50 15.18 -1.65 17.06
C PRO A 50 14.74 -0.21 17.39
N LEU A 51 14.15 0.52 16.44
CA LEU A 51 13.92 1.97 16.55
C LEU A 51 12.82 2.33 17.54
N LEU A 52 11.57 1.96 17.22
CA LEU A 52 10.42 2.44 17.98
C LEU A 52 10.35 1.85 19.40
N GLY A 53 10.80 0.61 19.60
CA GLY A 53 10.82 -0.06 20.90
C GLY A 53 11.72 0.63 21.90
N LYS A 54 12.92 1.08 21.47
CA LYS A 54 13.84 1.87 22.31
C LYS A 54 13.31 3.28 22.57
N ARG A 55 12.72 3.92 21.55
CA ARG A 55 12.28 5.32 21.62
C ARG A 55 10.99 5.51 22.42
N LEU A 56 9.98 4.67 22.17
CA LEU A 56 8.63 4.83 22.74
C LEU A 56 8.39 3.97 23.98
N GLY A 57 9.08 2.83 24.11
CA GLY A 57 8.92 1.92 25.25
C GLY A 57 7.44 1.62 25.56
N LYS A 58 6.99 1.99 26.76
CA LYS A 58 5.59 1.79 27.20
C LYS A 58 4.56 2.54 26.33
N ARG A 59 4.93 3.67 25.72
CA ARG A 59 4.05 4.47 24.84
C ARG A 59 3.73 3.73 23.54
N MET A 60 4.46 2.66 23.21
CA MET A 60 4.11 1.81 22.08
C MET A 60 2.68 1.24 22.19
N LYS A 61 2.20 1.00 23.42
CA LYS A 61 0.85 0.49 23.66
C LYS A 61 -0.26 1.39 23.12
N ILE A 62 0.00 2.71 23.04
CA ILE A 62 -0.97 3.69 22.53
C ILE A 62 -0.72 4.05 21.06
N PHE A 63 0.54 4.09 20.61
CA PHE A 63 0.86 4.45 19.23
C PHE A 63 0.71 3.29 18.25
N ALA A 64 1.03 2.06 18.63
CA ALA A 64 0.94 0.92 17.71
C ALA A 64 -0.48 0.71 17.16
N PRO A 65 -1.56 0.74 17.97
CA PRO A 65 -2.92 0.65 17.45
C PRO A 65 -3.29 1.80 16.52
N ARG A 66 -2.78 3.00 16.77
CA ARG A 66 -3.05 4.18 15.92
C ARG A 66 -2.34 4.10 14.58
N ILE A 67 -1.08 3.65 14.57
CA ILE A 67 -0.31 3.38 13.36
C ILE A 67 -1.01 2.30 12.52
N SER A 68 -1.49 1.23 13.15
CA SER A 68 -2.25 0.18 12.45
C SER A 68 -3.60 0.63 11.90
N LYS A 69 -4.09 1.80 12.31
CA LYS A 69 -5.35 2.40 11.85
C LYS A 69 -5.13 3.63 10.96
N LEU A 70 -3.90 3.86 10.47
CA LEU A 70 -3.65 4.91 9.50
C LEU A 70 -4.55 4.73 8.27
N THR A 71 -5.11 5.84 7.81
CA THR A 71 -5.93 5.90 6.59
C THR A 71 -5.05 5.85 5.34
N THR A 72 -5.65 5.56 4.19
CA THR A 72 -4.93 5.60 2.90
C THR A 72 -4.27 6.96 2.67
N ASP A 73 -4.97 8.05 2.98
CA ASP A 73 -4.44 9.41 2.81
C ASP A 73 -3.24 9.67 3.72
N GLU A 74 -3.30 9.26 4.99
CA GLU A 74 -2.17 9.41 5.91
C GLU A 74 -0.96 8.55 5.50
N ILE A 75 -1.21 7.35 4.97
CA ILE A 75 -0.16 6.49 4.42
C ILE A 75 0.43 7.13 3.16
N GLY A 76 -0.41 7.70 2.29
CA GLY A 76 0.03 8.45 1.11
C GLY A 76 0.91 9.64 1.49
N TYR A 77 0.48 10.43 2.47
CA TYR A 77 1.25 11.55 3.01
C TYR A 77 2.61 11.09 3.55
N LEU A 78 2.64 10.00 4.34
CA LEU A 78 3.88 9.43 4.87
C LEU A 78 4.84 8.95 3.76
N LEU A 79 4.31 8.39 2.67
CA LEU A 79 5.11 7.94 1.52
C LEU A 79 5.70 9.11 0.74
N GLU A 80 4.97 10.22 0.62
CA GLU A 80 5.41 11.41 -0.10
C GLU A 80 6.38 12.28 0.73
N ASN A 81 6.04 12.53 1.99
CA ASN A 81 6.79 13.44 2.86
C ASN A 81 7.85 12.73 3.71
N HIS A 82 7.90 11.39 3.68
CA HIS A 82 8.77 10.52 4.48
C HIS A 82 8.59 10.62 6.00
N GLU A 83 7.69 11.46 6.48
CA GLU A 83 7.38 11.63 7.89
C GLU A 83 5.90 11.92 8.13
N LEU A 84 5.40 11.56 9.31
CA LEU A 84 4.02 11.78 9.72
C LEU A 84 3.93 12.04 11.22
N GLU A 85 3.33 13.15 11.63
CA GLU A 85 2.97 13.40 13.03
C GLU A 85 1.70 12.62 13.38
N ILE A 86 1.77 11.77 14.41
CA ILE A 86 0.63 11.05 14.94
C ILE A 86 0.31 11.57 16.34
N SER A 87 -0.95 11.94 16.55
CA SER A 87 -1.47 12.41 17.83
C SER A 87 -2.38 11.35 18.46
N VAL A 88 -2.17 11.06 19.75
CA VAL A 88 -3.03 10.20 20.59
C VAL A 88 -3.20 10.85 21.98
N ASP A 89 -4.10 10.34 22.82
CA ASP A 89 -4.34 10.88 24.17
C ASP A 89 -3.10 10.91 25.09
N GLY A 90 -2.04 10.19 24.72
CA GLY A 90 -0.74 10.21 25.42
C GLY A 90 0.36 11.04 24.74
N GLY A 91 -0.01 11.95 23.84
CA GLY A 91 0.87 12.94 23.22
C GLY A 91 1.01 12.80 21.70
N LYS A 92 1.93 13.58 21.16
CA LYS A 92 2.26 13.63 19.73
C LYS A 92 3.66 13.09 19.50
N GLU A 93 3.84 12.38 18.40
CA GLU A 93 5.13 11.85 17.97
C GLU A 93 5.27 11.92 16.46
N LEU A 94 6.48 12.26 15.99
CA LEU A 94 6.82 12.25 14.58
C LEU A 94 7.41 10.88 14.20
N PHE A 95 6.83 10.23 13.19
CA PHE A 95 7.26 8.94 12.70
C PHE A 95 7.87 9.07 11.32
N SER A 96 9.04 8.49 11.13
CA SER A 96 9.63 8.39 9.79
C SER A 96 9.10 7.17 9.03
N ILE A 97 9.19 7.20 7.70
CA ILE A 97 8.86 6.06 6.83
C ILE A 97 9.63 4.80 7.20
N ASN A 98 10.85 4.92 7.75
CA ASN A 98 11.65 3.77 8.15
C ASN A 98 11.09 3.02 9.37
N GLU A 99 10.26 3.69 10.17
CA GLU A 99 9.66 3.16 11.40
C GLU A 99 8.29 2.51 11.18
N ILE A 100 7.71 2.67 9.99
CA ILE A 100 6.41 2.13 9.62
C ILE A 100 6.57 1.25 8.39
N GLU A 101 6.17 0.00 8.50
CA GLU A 101 6.04 -0.91 7.37
C GLU A 101 4.68 -0.67 6.69
N VAL A 102 4.70 -0.32 5.40
CA VAL A 102 3.48 -0.19 4.58
C VAL A 102 3.30 -1.48 3.79
N LEU A 103 2.11 -2.06 3.90
CA LEU A 103 1.71 -3.30 3.23
C LEU A 103 0.54 -3.02 2.28
N GLN A 104 0.58 -3.63 1.11
CA GLN A 104 -0.56 -3.72 0.20
C GLN A 104 -1.27 -5.06 0.44
N GLU A 105 -2.53 -5.00 0.85
CA GLU A 105 -3.39 -6.18 1.03
C GLU A 105 -4.50 -6.13 -0.04
N GLY A 106 -4.74 -7.25 -0.73
CA GLY A 106 -5.92 -7.39 -1.58
C GLY A 106 -7.20 -7.41 -0.74
N ARG A 107 -8.26 -6.74 -1.18
CA ARG A 107 -9.59 -6.84 -0.55
C ARG A 107 -10.26 -8.16 -0.98
N GLU A 108 -10.92 -8.86 -0.04
CA GLU A 108 -11.65 -10.10 -0.30
C GLU A 108 -12.64 -9.94 -1.47
N GLY A 109 -12.66 -10.92 -2.36
CA GLY A 109 -13.42 -10.91 -3.62
C GLY A 109 -12.58 -10.66 -4.88
N SER A 110 -11.28 -10.42 -4.73
CA SER A 110 -10.40 -10.02 -5.84
C SER A 110 -9.51 -11.17 -6.32
N ILE A 111 -9.63 -11.41 -7.63
CA ILE A 111 -8.94 -12.38 -8.48
C ILE A 111 -7.43 -12.44 -8.20
N ARG A 112 -6.83 -13.64 -8.34
CA ARG A 112 -5.39 -13.94 -8.22
C ARG A 112 -4.50 -12.77 -8.65
N PHE A 113 -3.86 -12.09 -7.68
CA PHE A 113 -2.87 -11.05 -7.98
C PHE A 113 -1.54 -11.69 -8.37
N LEU A 114 -1.08 -11.43 -9.60
CA LEU A 114 0.32 -11.59 -9.96
C LEU A 114 1.05 -10.30 -9.59
N THR A 115 1.74 -10.31 -8.45
CA THR A 115 2.63 -9.21 -8.07
C THR A 115 3.90 -9.31 -8.92
N VAL A 116 3.98 -8.57 -10.03
CA VAL A 116 5.23 -8.39 -10.76
C VAL A 116 6.01 -7.27 -10.06
N LYS A 117 7.00 -7.63 -9.25
CA LYS A 117 8.02 -6.67 -8.82
C LYS A 117 8.95 -6.45 -10.00
N LEU A 118 8.91 -5.26 -10.61
CA LEU A 118 9.98 -4.81 -11.49
C LEU A 118 11.24 -4.64 -10.63
N VAL A 119 12.30 -5.33 -11.04
CA VAL A 119 13.63 -5.32 -10.40
C VAL A 119 14.37 -4.06 -10.79
#